data_AF-A0A1G2S5K0-F1
#
_entry.id   AF-A0A1G2S5K0-F1
#
_cell.length_a   1.000
_cell.length_b   1.000
_cell.length_c   1.000
_cell.angle_alpha   90.00
_cell.angle_beta   90.00
_cell.angle_gamma   90.00
#
_symmetry.space_group_name_H-M   'P 1'
#
loop_
_entity.id
_entity.type
_entity.pdbx_description
1 polymer ?
#
loop_
_entity_poly.entity_id
_entity_poly.type
_entity_poly.pdbx_seq_one_letter_code
_entity_poly.pdbx_strand_id
1 'polypeptide(L)' 'MNISGFASDANEVSSMSIYVDGVLLSSNKNKSVISKRWHTSTISTGTHKIEIQAYDKAGNKGSSTISVTVVK' A
#
# COMPACT_ATOMS: atom_id res chain seq x y z
N MET A 1 4.69 2.08 12.73
CA MET A 1 3.28 2.01 12.29
C MET A 1 3.05 0.73 11.48
N ASN A 2 1.85 0.15 11.46
CA ASN A 2 1.50 -0.92 10.52
C ASN A 2 0.63 -0.32 9.41
N ILE A 3 0.97 -0.62 8.15
CA ILE A 3 0.14 -0.30 6.99
C ILE A 3 -0.47 -1.60 6.52
N SER A 4 -1.80 -1.64 6.37
CA SER A 4 -2.51 -2.81 5.85
C SER A 4 -3.66 -2.38 4.96
N GLY A 5 -3.98 -3.22 3.99
CA GLY A 5 -5.13 -3.04 3.10
C GLY A 5 -5.63 -4.38 2.58
N PHE A 6 -6.88 -4.39 2.13
CA PHE A 6 -7.49 -5.51 1.45
C PHE A 6 -8.02 -5.04 0.08
N ALA A 7 -8.14 -5.97 -0.85
CA ALA A 7 -8.76 -5.77 -2.15
C ALA A 7 -9.61 -7.00 -2.47
N SER A 8 -10.63 -6.82 -3.31
CA SER A 8 -11.51 -7.89 -3.76
C SER A 8 -11.72 -7.77 -5.26
N ASP A 9 -11.70 -8.91 -5.94
CA ASP A 9 -12.10 -9.02 -7.34
C ASP A 9 -12.80 -10.36 -7.54
N ALA A 10 -13.78 -10.42 -8.45
CA ALA A 10 -14.53 -11.65 -8.73
C ALA A 10 -13.65 -12.75 -9.36
N ASN A 11 -12.55 -12.36 -10.03
CA ASN A 11 -11.65 -13.23 -10.78
C ASN A 11 -10.25 -13.38 -10.15
N GLU A 12 -10.08 -12.96 -8.88
CA GLU A 12 -8.83 -12.91 -8.10
C GLU A 12 -8.02 -11.61 -8.22
N VAL A 13 -7.45 -11.19 -7.09
CA VAL A 13 -6.44 -10.12 -7.04
C VAL A 13 -5.08 -10.71 -7.38
N SER A 14 -4.50 -10.28 -8.49
CA SER A 14 -3.19 -10.74 -8.99
C SER A 14 -2.01 -10.16 -8.19
N SER A 15 -2.09 -8.90 -7.78
CA SER A 15 -1.04 -8.30 -6.94
C SER A 15 -1.55 -7.12 -6.13
N MET A 16 -0.85 -6.84 -5.02
CA MET A 16 -1.00 -5.58 -4.30
C MET A 16 0.37 -4.96 -4.01
N SER A 17 0.40 -3.64 -3.91
CA SER A 17 1.60 -2.85 -3.62
C SER A 17 1.28 -1.72 -2.65
N ILE A 18 2.16 -1.48 -1.68
CA ILE A 18 2.14 -0.34 -0.77
C ILE A 18 3.24 0.63 -1.20
N TYR A 19 2.90 1.90 -1.38
CA TYR A 19 3.83 2.99 -1.67
C TYR A 19 3.78 4.04 -0.56
N VAL A 20 4.92 4.63 -0.23
CA VAL A 20 5.05 5.81 0.62
C VAL A 20 5.75 6.89 -0.18
N ASP A 21 5.08 8.02 -0.41
CA ASP A 21 5.57 9.12 -1.25
C ASP A 21 5.97 8.68 -2.66
N GLY A 22 5.27 7.68 -3.20
CA GLY A 22 5.55 7.09 -4.50
C GLY A 22 6.66 6.03 -4.51
N VAL A 23 7.35 5.80 -3.37
CA VAL A 23 8.37 4.76 -3.24
C VAL A 23 7.73 3.45 -2.81
N LEU A 24 8.00 2.37 -3.53
CA LEU A 24 7.50 1.03 -3.20
C LEU A 24 8.06 0.57 -1.85
N LEU A 25 7.17 0.33 -0.89
CA LEU A 25 7.51 -0.18 0.43
C LEU A 25 7.37 -1.71 0.51
N SER A 26 6.35 -2.27 -0.15
CA SER A 26 6.09 -3.71 -0.16
C SER A 26 5.18 -4.08 -1.32
N SER A 27 5.30 -5.30 -1.81
CA SER A 27 4.34 -5.89 -2.75
C SER A 27 4.07 -7.36 -2.41
N ASN A 28 2.96 -7.88 -2.90
CA ASN A 28 2.65 -9.30 -2.89
C ASN A 28 1.94 -9.70 -4.19
N LYS A 29 1.87 -11.01 -4.44
CA LYS A 29 1.20 -11.61 -5.60
C LYS A 29 0.17 -12.62 -5.12
N ASN A 30 -0.92 -12.75 -5.88
CA ASN A 30 -2.02 -13.70 -5.67
C ASN A 30 -2.55 -13.67 -4.22
N LYS A 31 -2.70 -12.46 -3.68
CA LYS A 31 -3.17 -12.20 -2.32
C LYS A 31 -4.09 -10.99 -2.32
N SER A 32 -5.21 -11.14 -1.63
CA SER A 32 -6.24 -10.09 -1.46
C SER A 32 -6.03 -9.22 -0.20
N VAL A 33 -4.95 -9.45 0.54
CA VAL A 33 -4.57 -8.67 1.73
C VAL A 33 -3.08 -8.40 1.69
N ILE A 34 -2.66 -7.18 2.03
CA ILE A 34 -1.26 -6.78 2.18
C ILE A 34 -1.06 -6.09 3.53
N SER A 35 0.08 -6.35 4.17
CA SER A 35 0.48 -5.64 5.39
C SER A 35 1.99 -5.50 5.46
N LYS A 36 2.45 -4.33 5.92
CA LYS A 36 3.87 -4.05 6.11
C LYS A 36 4.08 -3.09 7.28
N ARG A 37 5.06 -3.42 8.13
CA ARG A 37 5.55 -2.50 9.15
C ARG A 37 6.33 -1.35 8.51
N TRP A 38 5.88 -0.13 8.78
CA TRP A 38 6.55 1.10 8.38
C TRP A 38 7.29 1.69 9.59
N HIS A 39 8.62 1.74 9.50
CA HIS A 39 9.51 2.29 10.51
C HIS A 39 9.63 3.80 10.31
N THR A 40 8.89 4.59 11.09
CA THR A 40 8.84 6.05 10.97
C THR A 40 9.98 6.77 11.68
N SER A 41 10.80 6.07 12.47
CA SER A 41 11.90 6.66 13.26
C SER A 41 13.00 7.29 12.40
N THR A 42 13.20 6.79 11.19
CA THR A 42 14.20 7.29 10.23
C THR A 42 13.57 8.16 9.14
N ILE A 43 12.26 8.40 9.20
CA ILE A 43 11.53 9.19 8.23
C ILE A 43 11.50 10.65 8.70
N SER A 44 11.52 11.58 7.75
CA SER A 44 11.38 13.01 8.03
C SER A 44 10.07 13.32 8.74
N THR A 45 10.02 14.35 9.58
CA THR A 45 8.76 14.88 10.07
C THR A 45 8.02 15.57 8.92
N GLY A 46 6.70 15.44 8.87
CA GLY A 46 5.87 16.04 7.83
C GLY A 46 4.78 15.12 7.33
N THR A 47 4.06 15.57 6.30
CA THR A 47 2.99 14.79 5.68
C THR A 47 3.57 13.81 4.67
N HIS A 48 3.19 12.55 4.80
CA HIS A 48 3.52 11.45 3.91
C HIS A 48 2.26 10.90 3.26
N LYS A 49 2.35 10.56 1.97
CA LYS A 49 1.25 9.97 1.20
C LYS A 49 1.45 8.46 1.12
N ILE A 50 0.52 7.71 1.70
CA ILE A 50 0.50 6.25 1.59
C ILE A 50 -0.51 5.88 0.51
N GLU A 51 -0.08 5.11 -0.48
CA GLU A 51 -0.95 4.57 -1.52
C GLU A 51 -0.89 3.04 -1.49
N ILE A 52 -2.05 2.40 -1.52
CA ILE A 52 -2.16 0.96 -1.78
C ILE A 52 -2.77 0.79 -3.16
N GLN A 53 -2.12 0.00 -4.00
CA GLN A 53 -2.59 -0.36 -5.34
C GLN A 53 -2.84 -1.87 -5.38
N ALA A 54 -3.87 -2.29 -6.10
CA ALA A 54 -4.18 -3.68 -6.39
C ALA A 54 -4.45 -3.86 -7.88
N TYR A 55 -4.02 -4.99 -8.43
CA TYR A 55 -4.25 -5.35 -9.82
C TYR A 55 -4.95 -6.70 -9.91
N ASP A 56 -5.91 -6.83 -10.81
CA ASP A 56 -6.47 -8.12 -11.21
C ASP A 56 -5.62 -8.79 -12.30
N LYS A 57 -6.04 -9.97 -12.77
CA LYS A 57 -5.34 -10.69 -13.86
C LYS A 57 -5.50 -10.04 -15.24
N ALA A 58 -6.52 -9.23 -15.44
CA ALA A 58 -6.76 -8.50 -16.68
C ALA A 58 -5.94 -7.19 -16.75
N GLY A 59 -5.26 -6.82 -15.66
CA GLY A 59 -4.48 -5.60 -15.54
C GLY A 59 -5.29 -4.38 -15.07
N ASN A 60 -6.54 -4.56 -14.65
CA ASN A 60 -7.32 -3.48 -14.05
C ASN A 60 -6.72 -3.09 -12.70
N LYS A 61 -6.68 -1.79 -12.42
CA LYS A 61 -6.09 -1.23 -11.20
C LYS A 61 -7.17 -0.67 -10.29
N GLY A 62 -7.16 -1.07 -9.02
CA GLY A 62 -7.81 -0.38 -7.91
C GLY A 62 -6.76 0.28 -7.02
N SER A 63 -7.04 1.45 -6.45
CA SER A 63 -6.15 2.07 -5.46
C SER A 63 -6.88 2.87 -4.40
N SER A 64 -6.22 3.03 -3.25
CA SER A 64 -6.64 3.91 -2.16
C SER A 64 -5.44 4.68 -1.64
N THR A 65 -5.66 5.94 -1.28
CA THR A 65 -4.60 6.84 -0.80
C THR A 65 -5.03 7.50 0.50
N ILE A 66 -4.11 7.56 1.46
CA ILE A 66 -4.26 8.33 2.69
C ILE A 66 -3.05 9.23 2.90
N SER A 67 -3.27 10.35 3.59
CA SER A 67 -2.21 11.23 4.06
C SER A 67 -2.04 11.07 5.56
N VAL A 68 -0.81 10.91 6.00
CA VAL A 68 -0.45 10.76 7.42
C VAL A 68 0.65 11.75 7.77
N THR A 69 0.61 12.32 8.97
CA THR A 69 1.66 13.22 9.44
C THR A 69 2.57 12.48 10.40
N VAL A 70 3.86 12.44 10.08
CA VAL A 70 4.91 11.95 10.99
C VAL A 70 5.37 13.13 11.84
N VAL A 71 5.22 12.97 13.14
CA VAL A 71 5.76 13.86 14.18
C VAL A 71 6.77 13.08 15.03
N LYS A 72 7.76 13.77 15.59
CA LYS A 72 8.79 13.19 16.48
C LYS A 72 8.48 13.49 17.93
#